data_AF-A0A9N9KJR9-F1
#
_entry.id   AF-A0A9N9KJR9-F1
#
_cell.length_a   1.000
_cell.length_b   1.000
_cell.length_c   1.000
_cell.angle_alpha   90.00
_cell.angle_beta   90.00
_cell.angle_gamma   90.00
#
_symmetry.space_group_name_H-M   'P 1'
#
loop_
_entity.id
_entity.type
_entity.pdbx_description
1 polymer ?
#
loop_
_entity_poly.entity_id
_entity_poly.type
_entity_poly.pdbx_seq_one_letter_code
_entity_poly.pdbx_strand_id
1 'polypeptide(L)'
;MNKCEDFITEPDTNTFFIYNAIDYSNNEGYFLRLHTVCSNGRKFLINIIIQDIFFDIKLNQENSILSYTKEFKPQSYEIIYKQLFDSIEKFEFIRFYFKNHNERKK
;
A
#
# COMPACT_ATOMS: atom_id res chain seq x y z
N MET A 1 -9.96 -14.62 27.20
CA MET A 1 -8.64 -14.55 26.58
C MET A 1 -8.56 -15.72 25.61
N ASN A 2 -9.02 -15.54 24.37
CA ASN A 2 -9.14 -16.64 23.42
C ASN A 2 -7.80 -16.83 22.71
N LYS A 3 -7.11 -17.94 23.04
CA LYS A 3 -5.99 -18.44 22.26
C LYS A 3 -6.53 -18.96 20.93
N CYS A 4 -6.11 -18.34 19.82
CA CYS A 4 -6.25 -18.91 18.50
C CYS A 4 -5.22 -20.05 18.40
N GLU A 5 -5.61 -21.26 18.82
CA GLU A 5 -4.85 -22.47 18.55
C GLU A 5 -5.47 -23.12 17.31
N ASP A 6 -5.08 -22.63 16.14
CA ASP A 6 -5.35 -23.32 14.89
C ASP A 6 -4.30 -24.42 14.72
N PHE A 7 -4.73 -25.66 14.93
CA PHE A 7 -3.96 -26.86 14.66
C PHE A 7 -3.71 -26.96 13.15
N ILE A 8 -2.47 -26.72 12.71
CA ILE A 8 -2.03 -27.03 11.35
C ILE A 8 -1.81 -28.54 11.27
N THR A 9 -2.87 -29.28 10.92
CA THR A 9 -2.80 -30.70 10.58
C THR A 9 -2.59 -30.86 9.07
N GLU A 10 -1.34 -30.72 8.63
CA GLU A 10 -0.67 -31.31 7.45
C GLU A 10 0.67 -30.56 7.26
N PRO A 11 1.75 -31.18 6.74
CA PRO A 11 2.96 -30.45 6.40
C PRO A 11 2.67 -29.58 5.17
N ASP A 12 2.12 -28.39 5.41
CA ASP A 12 1.73 -27.44 4.38
C ASP A 12 2.99 -26.89 3.69
N THR A 13 3.44 -27.60 2.65
CA THR A 13 4.66 -27.30 1.87
C THR A 13 4.62 -25.94 1.17
N ASN A 14 3.49 -25.23 1.25
CA ASN A 14 3.30 -23.89 0.68
C ASN A 14 3.43 -22.75 1.70
N THR A 15 3.73 -23.03 2.97
CA THR A 15 3.96 -21.97 3.95
C THR A 15 5.35 -21.34 3.75
N PHE A 16 5.38 -20.02 3.64
CA PHE A 16 6.61 -19.23 3.56
C PHE A 16 6.54 -18.02 4.49
N PHE A 17 7.70 -17.58 4.94
CA PHE A 17 7.88 -16.38 5.76
C PHE A 17 8.51 -15.28 4.92
N ILE A 18 7.97 -14.07 5.00
CA ILE A 18 8.56 -12.87 4.41
C ILE A 18 9.50 -12.25 5.44
N TYR A 19 10.80 -12.21 5.16
CA TYR A 19 11.78 -11.60 6.06
C TYR A 19 12.25 -10.22 5.61
N ASN A 20 11.98 -9.86 4.35
CA ASN A 20 12.26 -8.53 3.84
C ASN A 20 11.30 -8.18 2.69
N ALA A 21 11.01 -6.89 2.54
CA ALA A 21 10.23 -6.35 1.44
C ALA A 21 10.93 -5.09 0.92
N ILE A 22 11.23 -5.06 -0.38
CA ILE A 22 12.00 -4.00 -1.01
C ILE A 22 11.21 -3.40 -2.18
N ASP A 23 11.13 -2.08 -2.20
CA ASP A 23 10.59 -1.30 -3.30
C ASP A 23 11.48 -1.45 -4.55
N TYR A 24 10.92 -1.83 -5.69
CA TYR A 24 11.65 -1.97 -6.95
C TYR A 24 10.90 -1.30 -8.09
N SER A 25 11.64 -0.75 -9.05
CA SER A 25 11.09 -0.16 -10.27
C SER A 25 11.93 -0.56 -11.46
N ASN A 26 11.28 -1.02 -12.54
CA ASN A 26 11.90 -1.30 -13.83
C ASN A 26 11.02 -0.73 -14.96
N ASN A 27 11.36 -1.04 -16.22
CA ASN A 27 10.59 -0.61 -17.39
C ASN A 27 9.15 -1.15 -17.42
N GLU A 28 8.84 -2.19 -16.65
CA GLU A 28 7.51 -2.83 -16.59
C GLU A 28 6.62 -2.22 -15.49
N GLY A 29 7.18 -1.37 -14.63
CA GLY A 29 6.44 -0.64 -13.60
C GLY A 29 7.08 -0.72 -12.22
N TYR A 30 6.26 -0.43 -11.23
CA TYR A 30 6.63 -0.47 -9.82
C TYR A 30 6.11 -1.76 -9.17
N PHE A 31 6.95 -2.43 -8.40
CA PHE A 31 6.55 -3.62 -7.67
C PHE A 31 7.26 -3.73 -6.32
N LEU A 32 6.59 -4.38 -5.37
CA LEU A 32 7.17 -4.74 -4.09
C LEU A 32 7.77 -6.14 -4.20
N ARG A 33 9.09 -6.25 -4.04
CA ARG A 33 9.78 -7.53 -4.02
C ARG A 33 9.83 -8.06 -2.60
N LEU A 34 9.15 -9.18 -2.39
CA LEU A 34 9.19 -9.92 -1.14
C LEU A 34 10.31 -10.95 -1.19
N HIS A 35 11.16 -10.93 -0.18
CA HIS A 35 12.16 -11.96 0.05
C HIS A 35 11.59 -12.98 1.03
N THR A 36 11.45 -14.22 0.56
CA THR A 36 10.75 -15.28 1.31
C THR A 36 11.66 -16.45 1.62
N VAL A 37 11.28 -17.20 2.65
CA VAL A 37 11.89 -18.48 3.03
C VAL A 37 10.81 -19.48 3.43
N CYS A 38 10.83 -20.67 2.86
CA CYS A 38 9.98 -21.79 3.25
C CYS A 38 10.47 -22.43 4.56
N SER A 39 9.60 -23.22 5.19
CA SER A 39 9.96 -24.05 6.35
C SER A 39 11.14 -25.00 6.09
N ASN A 40 11.32 -25.46 4.85
CA ASN A 40 12.45 -26.30 4.42
C ASN A 40 13.74 -25.50 4.10
N GLY A 41 13.77 -24.18 4.37
CA GLY A 41 14.92 -23.32 4.12
C GLY A 41 15.08 -22.84 2.68
N ARG A 42 14.25 -23.30 1.73
CA ARG A 42 14.26 -22.81 0.35
C ARG A 42 13.90 -21.32 0.32
N LYS A 43 14.72 -20.52 -0.37
CA LYS A 43 14.48 -19.09 -0.59
C LYS A 43 13.95 -18.86 -1.99
N PHE A 44 13.02 -17.93 -2.12
CA PHE A 44 12.53 -17.44 -3.41
C PHE A 44 12.09 -15.98 -3.29
N LEU A 45 11.73 -15.39 -4.43
CA LEU A 45 11.28 -14.01 -4.51
C LEU A 45 9.85 -13.98 -5.05
N ILE A 46 9.02 -13.13 -4.47
CA ILE A 46 7.67 -12.85 -4.96
C ILE A 46 7.63 -11.36 -5.33
N ASN A 47 7.29 -11.06 -6.58
CA ASN A 47 7.07 -9.67 -7.00
C ASN A 47 5.57 -9.38 -6.97
N ILE A 48 5.15 -8.44 -6.12
CA ILE A 48 3.78 -7.93 -6.10
C ILE A 48 3.73 -6.68 -6.96
N ILE A 49 2.99 -6.75 -8.07
CA ILE A 49 2.74 -5.60 -8.93
C ILE A 49 1.80 -4.66 -8.16
N ILE A 50 2.26 -3.43 -7.93
CA ILE A 50 1.44 -2.40 -7.30
C ILE A 50 0.92 -1.50 -8.40
N GLN A 51 -0.39 -1.51 -8.59
CA GLN A 51 -1.05 -0.72 -9.63
C GLN A 51 -1.11 0.76 -9.22
N ASP A 52 -1.48 1.03 -7.97
CA ASP A 52 -1.72 2.38 -7.48
C ASP A 52 -0.94 2.68 -6.20
N ILE A 53 -0.14 3.74 -6.25
CA ILE A 53 0.56 4.28 -5.09
C ILE A 53 -0.08 5.61 -4.77
N PHE A 54 -0.74 5.68 -3.62
CA PHE A 54 -1.51 6.87 -3.26
C PHE A 54 -1.36 7.27 -1.80
N PHE A 55 -1.84 8.47 -1.50
CA PHE A 55 -2.25 8.87 -0.17
C PHE A 55 -3.45 9.82 -0.27
N ASP A 56 -4.19 9.93 0.83
CA ASP A 56 -5.42 10.71 0.90
C ASP A 56 -5.23 11.90 1.86
N ILE A 57 -5.70 13.08 1.47
CA ILE A 57 -5.78 14.26 2.34
C ILE A 57 -7.25 14.61 2.54
N LYS A 58 -7.68 14.78 3.80
CA LYS A 58 -9.02 15.28 4.12
C LYS A 58 -9.16 16.72 3.64
N LEU A 59 -10.20 17.00 2.86
CA LEU A 59 -10.47 18.36 2.39
C LEU A 59 -11.25 19.13 3.44
N ASN A 60 -10.77 20.34 3.75
CA ASN A 60 -11.52 21.36 4.47
C ASN A 60 -11.98 22.40 3.43
N GLN A 61 -13.16 22.98 3.63
CA GLN A 61 -14.02 23.64 2.63
C GLN A 61 -13.44 24.81 1.81
N GLU A 62 -12.16 25.18 1.98
CA GLU A 62 -11.56 26.31 1.26
C GLU A 62 -10.25 25.93 0.54
N ASN A 63 -10.27 26.03 -0.80
CA ASN A 63 -9.13 26.24 -1.71
C ASN A 63 -7.93 25.27 -1.67
N SER A 64 -8.11 24.07 -1.16
CA SER A 64 -6.98 23.19 -0.84
C SER A 64 -6.47 22.36 -2.03
N ILE A 65 -7.31 22.02 -3.01
CA ILE A 65 -6.94 21.11 -4.12
C ILE A 65 -5.81 21.70 -4.99
N LEU A 66 -5.96 22.91 -5.52
CA LEU A 66 -4.96 23.52 -6.41
C LEU A 66 -3.62 23.73 -5.71
N SER A 67 -3.65 24.10 -4.42
CA SER A 67 -2.44 24.26 -3.62
C SER A 67 -1.72 22.92 -3.44
N TYR A 68 -2.46 21.89 -3.02
CA TYR A 68 -1.90 20.55 -2.83
C TYR A 68 -1.38 19.94 -4.13
N THR A 69 -2.08 20.08 -5.25
CA THR A 69 -1.61 19.56 -6.54
C THR A 69 -0.30 20.24 -6.96
N LYS A 70 -0.10 21.54 -6.67
CA LYS A 70 1.16 22.24 -6.95
C LYS A 70 2.30 21.80 -6.03
N GLU A 71 2.00 21.54 -4.77
CA GLU A 71 2.96 21.12 -3.76
C GLU A 71 3.45 19.68 -4.02
N PHE A 72 2.52 18.72 -4.08
CA PHE A 72 2.83 17.30 -4.16
C PHE A 72 3.13 16.82 -5.57
N LYS A 73 2.72 17.56 -6.62
CA LYS A 73 2.95 17.22 -8.04
C LYS A 73 2.59 15.76 -8.37
N PRO A 74 1.35 15.33 -8.08
CA PRO A 74 0.92 13.97 -8.33
C PRO A 74 0.87 13.68 -9.84
N GLN A 75 0.88 12.39 -10.20
CA GLN A 75 0.60 11.97 -11.58
C GLN A 75 -0.86 12.24 -11.95
N SER A 76 -1.77 11.91 -11.04
CA SER A 76 -3.21 12.14 -11.16
C SER A 76 -3.84 12.25 -9.79
N TYR A 77 -5.08 12.73 -9.72
CA TYR A 77 -5.83 12.79 -8.49
C TYR A 77 -7.30 12.52 -8.73
N GLU A 78 -8.00 12.09 -7.68
CA GLU A 78 -9.45 11.98 -7.66
C GLU A 78 -10.01 12.47 -6.32
N ILE A 79 -11.31 12.75 -6.30
CA ILE A 79 -12.04 13.09 -5.08
C ILE A 79 -12.83 11.87 -4.62
N ILE A 80 -12.65 11.48 -3.36
CA ILE A 80 -13.34 10.34 -2.76
C ILE A 80 -14.02 10.73 -1.46
N TYR A 81 -15.06 9.98 -1.10
CA TYR A 81 -15.77 10.16 0.17
C TYR A 81 -15.46 9.00 1.10
N LYS A 82 -14.88 9.28 2.26
CA LYS A 82 -14.52 8.28 3.26
C LYS A 82 -15.09 8.62 4.63
N GLN A 83 -15.50 7.58 5.35
CA GLN A 83 -15.84 7.67 6.76
C GLN A 83 -14.58 7.42 7.58
N LEU A 84 -14.30 8.33 8.51
CA LEU A 84 -13.22 8.15 9.49
C LEU A 84 -13.67 7.18 10.60
N PHE A 85 -12.74 6.51 11.25
CA PHE A 85 -13.06 5.54 12.30
C PHE A 85 -13.78 6.16 13.51
N ASP A 86 -13.57 7.46 13.75
CA ASP A 86 -14.08 8.23 14.87
C ASP A 86 -15.33 9.06 14.53
N SER A 87 -15.89 8.88 13.33
CA SER A 87 -17.04 9.66 12.86
C SER A 87 -18.09 8.79 12.20
N ILE A 88 -19.35 9.22 12.34
CA ILE A 88 -20.49 8.66 11.60
C ILE A 88 -20.68 9.34 10.24
N GLU A 89 -19.97 10.44 9.99
CA GLU A 89 -20.09 11.23 8.78
C GLU A 89 -19.03 10.82 7.74
N LYS A 90 -19.37 11.00 6.46
CA LYS A 90 -18.42 10.88 5.37
C LYS A 90 -17.83 12.25 5.08
N PHE A 91 -16.52 12.29 4.93
CA PHE A 91 -15.79 13.50 4.54
C PHE A 91 -15.25 13.34 3.14
N GLU A 92 -15.05 14.47 2.50
CA GLU A 92 -14.37 14.57 1.22
C GLU A 92 -12.86 14.46 1.42
N PHE A 93 -12.21 13.67 0.58
CA PHE A 93 -10.76 13.51 0.53
C PHE A 93 -10.29 13.69 -0.90
N ILE A 94 -9.12 14.30 -1.07
CA ILE A 94 -8.37 14.20 -2.30
C ILE A 94 -7.41 13.03 -2.20
N ARG A 95 -7.44 12.15 -3.19
CA ARG A 95 -6.48 11.07 -3.35
C ARG A 95 -5.50 11.43 -4.44
N PHE A 96 -4.22 11.42 -4.10
CA PHE A 96 -3.13 11.65 -5.04
C PHE A 96 -2.46 10.34 -5.43
N TYR A 97 -2.27 10.14 -6.73
CA TYR A 97 -1.60 8.97 -7.30
C TYR A 97 -0.19 9.32 -7.78
N PHE A 98 0.74 8.40 -7.58
CA PHE A 98 2.16 8.55 -7.90
C PHE A 98 2.69 7.31 -8.62
N LYS A 99 3.80 7.46 -9.37
CA LYS A 99 4.41 6.34 -10.09
C LYS A 99 5.12 5.35 -9.17
N ASN A 100 5.70 5.84 -8.08
CA ASN A 100 6.53 5.08 -7.16
C ASN A 100 6.53 5.72 -5.77
N HIS A 101 6.94 4.97 -4.75
CA HIS A 101 7.02 5.50 -3.38
C HIS A 101 8.09 6.58 -3.20
N ASN A 102 9.09 6.69 -4.08
CA ASN A 102 10.11 7.74 -4.00
C ASN A 102 9.54 9.11 -4.39
N GLU A 103 8.70 9.17 -5.41
CA GLU A 103 7.97 10.39 -5.79
C GLU A 103 6.97 10.77 -4.70
N ARG A 104 6.25 9.79 -4.14
CA ARG A 104 5.27 10.03 -3.05
C ARG A 104 5.91 10.58 -1.76
N LYS A 105 7.16 10.22 -1.47
CA LYS A 105 7.86 10.60 -0.23
C LYS A 105 8.49 12.00 -0.27
N LYS A 106 8.60 12.60 -1.45
CA LYS A 106 9.16 13.96 -1.64
C LYS A 106 8.12 15.01 -1.31
#